data_AF-A0A2D5EQ61-F1
#
_entry.id   AF-A0A2D5EQ61-F1
#
_cell.length_a   1.000
_cell.length_b   1.000
_cell.length_c   1.000
_cell.angle_alpha   90.00
_cell.angle_beta   90.00
_cell.angle_gamma   90.00
#
_symmetry.space_group_name_H-M   'P 1'
#
loop_
_entity.id
_entity.type
_entity.pdbx_description
1 polymer ?
#
loop_
_entity_poly.entity_id
_entity_poly.type
_entity_poly.pdbx_seq_one_letter_code
_entity_poly.pdbx_strand_id
1 'polypeptide(L)'
;MRTLTAALVLAALVASTGLAQRRRFPPPPEHNDPRQETPPPRPSQESAQEGARQLFEAIVHDDPERGLPFFMSREVFRQVKGVADPDRFYDRMLALFHRDVHALHEELGDDAERATFLRLELSRRRGWVVPRQESNRLPYWAQRHNWLYYQVGEEERRFEVRTMNSWDGQWFVTHLSEFRHR
;
A
#
# COMPACT_ATOMS: atom_id res chain seq x y z
N MET A 1 38.11 0.90 -67.07
CA MET A 1 38.54 1.45 -65.76
C MET A 1 37.36 1.36 -64.82
N ARG A 2 37.54 0.65 -63.70
CA ARG A 2 36.52 0.38 -62.67
C ARG A 2 36.39 1.61 -61.77
N THR A 3 35.18 2.10 -61.55
CA THR A 3 34.87 3.03 -60.45
C THR A 3 33.71 2.45 -59.64
N LEU A 4 34.07 1.89 -58.49
CA LEU A 4 33.20 1.60 -57.36
C LEU A 4 32.96 2.92 -56.61
N THR A 5 31.71 3.25 -56.28
CA THR A 5 31.45 4.18 -55.17
C THR A 5 30.12 3.84 -54.48
N ALA A 6 30.28 3.13 -53.36
CA ALA A 6 29.52 3.09 -52.11
C ALA A 6 28.07 3.64 -52.08
N ALA A 7 27.12 2.74 -51.79
CA ALA A 7 25.82 3.09 -51.25
C ALA A 7 25.94 3.37 -49.74
N LEU A 8 25.56 4.58 -49.31
CA LEU A 8 25.51 4.98 -47.90
C LEU A 8 24.12 4.61 -47.36
N VAL A 9 24.03 3.55 -46.55
CA VAL A 9 22.81 3.22 -45.80
C VAL A 9 22.82 4.03 -44.51
N LEU A 10 21.99 5.07 -44.44
CA LEU A 10 21.80 5.85 -43.23
C LEU A 10 20.78 5.12 -42.33
N ALA A 11 21.27 4.34 -41.37
CA ALA A 11 20.44 3.76 -40.34
C ALA A 11 20.07 4.85 -39.31
N ALA A 12 18.88 5.42 -39.44
CA ALA A 12 18.31 6.28 -38.40
C ALA A 12 17.81 5.42 -37.24
N LEU A 13 18.67 5.21 -36.25
CA LEU A 13 18.28 4.80 -34.90
C LEU A 13 17.48 5.96 -34.28
N VAL A 14 16.16 5.93 -34.44
CA VAL A 14 15.28 6.69 -33.56
C VAL A 14 15.35 5.98 -32.21
N ALA A 15 16.30 6.40 -31.38
CA ALA A 15 16.30 6.08 -29.97
C ALA A 15 14.94 6.50 -29.42
N SER A 16 14.12 5.51 -29.06
CA SER A 16 12.92 5.67 -28.26
C SER A 16 13.35 6.28 -26.94
N THR A 17 13.49 7.62 -26.93
CA THR A 17 13.74 8.40 -25.73
C THR A 17 12.62 8.05 -24.77
N GLY A 18 12.97 7.31 -23.71
CA GLY A 18 12.17 6.98 -22.54
C GLY A 18 11.76 8.21 -21.75
N LEU A 19 11.14 9.16 -22.45
CA LEU A 19 10.37 10.30 -21.97
C LEU A 19 8.92 9.85 -21.76
N ALA A 20 8.71 8.62 -21.29
CA ALA A 20 7.54 8.34 -20.46
C ALA A 20 7.74 9.17 -19.20
N GLN A 21 7.36 10.44 -19.32
CA GLN A 21 7.06 11.41 -18.27
C GLN A 21 7.71 11.02 -16.94
N ARG A 22 8.84 11.66 -16.60
CA ARG A 22 9.17 11.88 -15.19
C ARG A 22 7.96 12.63 -14.61
N ARG A 23 6.92 11.91 -14.20
CA ARG A 23 5.84 12.44 -13.37
C ARG A 23 6.57 12.98 -12.16
N ARG A 24 6.76 14.30 -12.15
CA ARG A 24 7.27 14.99 -10.98
C ARG A 24 6.13 14.91 -9.98
N PHE A 25 6.16 13.87 -9.18
CA PHE A 25 5.40 13.83 -7.95
C PHE A 25 5.81 15.06 -7.11
N PRO A 26 4.93 15.55 -6.22
CA PRO A 26 5.39 16.47 -5.19
C PRO A 26 6.61 15.88 -4.47
N PRO A 27 7.47 16.73 -3.88
CA PRO A 27 8.52 16.22 -3.02
C PRO A 27 7.90 15.31 -1.94
N PRO A 28 8.57 14.21 -1.56
CA PRO A 28 8.07 13.37 -0.50
C PRO A 28 7.97 14.19 0.80
N PRO A 29 7.03 13.84 1.69
CA PRO A 29 6.96 14.45 3.02
C PRO A 29 8.23 14.15 3.80
N GLU A 30 8.50 14.96 4.83
CA GLU A 30 9.70 14.85 5.67
C GLU A 30 9.88 13.42 6.20
N HIS A 31 8.80 12.80 6.70
CA HIS A 31 8.80 11.42 7.21
C HIS A 31 9.21 10.35 6.18
N ASN A 32 9.24 10.68 4.89
CA ASN A 32 9.60 9.78 3.80
C ASN A 32 10.73 10.35 2.93
N ASP A 33 11.44 11.39 3.38
CA ASP A 33 12.57 11.95 2.64
C ASP A 33 13.71 10.92 2.58
N PRO A 34 14.18 10.51 1.39
CA PRO A 34 15.24 9.51 1.26
C PRO A 34 16.62 10.00 1.69
N ARG A 35 16.78 11.29 2.01
CA ARG A 35 18.06 11.91 2.43
C ARG A 35 18.29 11.86 3.94
N GLN A 36 17.30 11.42 4.72
CA GLN A 36 17.40 11.31 6.17
C GLN A 36 18.48 10.29 6.56
N GLU A 37 19.32 10.64 7.54
CA GLU A 37 20.36 9.74 8.05
C GLU A 37 19.82 8.73 9.08
N THR A 38 18.76 9.10 9.79
CA THR A 38 18.08 8.27 10.79
C THR A 38 16.58 8.17 10.50
N PRO A 39 15.92 7.07 10.89
CA PRO A 39 14.47 6.97 10.77
C PRO A 39 13.77 8.07 11.59
N PRO A 40 12.74 8.74 11.03
CA PRO A 40 11.93 9.69 11.79
C PRO A 40 11.13 8.96 12.88
N PRO A 41 10.52 9.69 13.83
CA PRO A 41 9.61 9.09 14.81
C PRO A 41 8.56 8.21 14.13
N ARG A 42 8.36 7.02 14.66
CA ARG A 42 7.34 6.11 14.16
C ARG A 42 5.94 6.68 14.48
N PRO A 43 4.98 6.67 13.54
CA PRO A 43 3.62 7.11 13.83
C PRO A 43 2.99 6.36 15.00
N SER A 44 2.22 7.07 15.82
CA SER A 44 1.52 6.50 16.97
C SER A 44 0.40 5.56 16.50
N GLN A 45 -0.04 4.66 17.39
CA GLN A 45 -1.22 3.84 17.14
C GLN A 45 -2.51 4.67 17.03
N GLU A 46 -2.58 5.81 17.72
CA GLU A 46 -3.72 6.74 17.63
C GLU A 46 -3.95 7.23 16.20
N SER A 47 -2.88 7.49 15.44
CA SER A 47 -2.98 7.93 14.04
C SER A 47 -3.72 6.95 13.12
N ALA A 48 -3.90 5.70 13.55
CA ALA A 48 -4.53 4.64 12.79
C ALA A 48 -5.95 4.28 13.25
N GLN A 49 -6.42 4.77 14.41
CA GLN A 49 -7.69 4.30 14.99
C GLN A 49 -8.89 4.66 14.12
N GLU A 50 -8.95 5.90 13.64
CA GLU A 50 -10.07 6.36 12.82
C GLU A 50 -10.14 5.62 11.48
N GLY A 51 -8.99 5.41 10.83
CA GLY A 51 -8.95 4.61 9.60
C GLY A 51 -9.29 3.13 9.85
N ALA A 52 -8.89 2.57 10.99
CA ALA A 52 -9.25 1.20 11.36
C ALA A 52 -10.76 1.05 11.61
N ARG A 53 -11.39 2.06 12.23
CA ARG A 53 -12.83 2.12 12.38
C ARG A 53 -13.53 2.15 11.02
N GLN A 54 -13.05 2.97 10.07
CA GLN A 54 -13.59 3.01 8.70
C GLN A 54 -13.42 1.68 7.95
N LEU A 55 -12.27 1.00 8.11
CA LEU A 55 -12.08 -0.35 7.59
C LEU A 55 -13.06 -1.35 8.21
N PHE A 56 -13.33 -1.25 9.52
CA PHE A 56 -14.31 -2.11 10.17
C PHE A 56 -15.72 -1.88 9.62
N GLU A 57 -16.13 -0.62 9.41
CA GLU A 57 -17.39 -0.28 8.75
C GLU A 57 -17.47 -0.85 7.33
N ALA A 58 -16.37 -0.84 6.58
CA ALA A 58 -16.29 -1.46 5.26
C ALA A 58 -16.56 -2.97 5.32
N ILE A 59 -16.01 -3.65 6.33
CA ILE A 59 -16.21 -5.08 6.55
C ILE A 59 -17.65 -5.36 7.01
N VAL A 60 -18.18 -4.62 7.98
CA VAL A 60 -19.55 -4.82 8.48
C VAL A 60 -20.59 -4.63 7.37
N HIS A 61 -20.39 -3.65 6.49
CA HIS A 61 -21.33 -3.32 5.42
C HIS A 61 -21.05 -4.00 4.07
N ASP A 62 -20.05 -4.88 4.00
CA ASP A 62 -19.60 -5.51 2.76
C ASP A 62 -19.29 -4.51 1.63
N ASP A 63 -18.71 -3.35 2.00
CA ASP A 63 -18.51 -2.21 1.12
C ASP A 63 -17.04 -1.73 1.19
N PRO A 64 -16.16 -2.30 0.35
CA PRO A 64 -14.73 -1.97 0.35
C PRO A 64 -14.42 -0.48 0.16
N GLU A 65 -15.28 0.26 -0.53
CA GLU A 65 -15.06 1.68 -0.83
C GLU A 65 -14.94 2.52 0.45
N ARG A 66 -15.66 2.13 1.52
CA ARG A 66 -15.60 2.77 2.85
C ARG A 66 -14.23 2.67 3.49
N GLY A 67 -13.46 1.63 3.16
CA GLY A 67 -12.13 1.39 3.72
C GLY A 67 -11.00 2.05 2.92
N LEU A 68 -11.28 2.58 1.72
CA LEU A 68 -10.26 3.15 0.84
C LEU A 68 -9.50 4.35 1.42
N PRO A 69 -10.10 5.24 2.24
CA PRO A 69 -9.34 6.32 2.88
C PRO A 69 -8.21 5.80 3.78
N PHE A 70 -8.34 4.58 4.32
CA PHE A 70 -7.31 3.94 5.14
C PHE A 70 -6.38 3.00 4.34
N PHE A 71 -6.76 2.64 3.12
CA PHE A 71 -5.89 1.93 2.20
C PHE A 71 -4.89 2.92 1.56
N MET A 72 -3.64 2.50 1.39
CA MET A 72 -2.64 3.37 0.77
C MET A 72 -3.11 3.82 -0.61
N SER A 73 -3.10 5.14 -0.84
CA SER A 73 -3.59 5.69 -2.11
C SER A 73 -2.68 5.32 -3.27
N ARG A 74 -3.25 5.26 -4.47
CA ARG A 74 -2.48 5.04 -5.71
C ARG A 74 -1.38 6.07 -5.90
N GLU A 75 -1.65 7.32 -5.55
CA GLU A 75 -0.67 8.40 -5.66
C GLU A 75 0.55 8.15 -4.76
N VAL A 76 0.32 7.82 -3.48
CA VAL A 76 1.40 7.48 -2.54
C VAL A 76 2.15 6.23 -3.01
N PHE A 77 1.43 5.19 -3.44
CA PHE A 77 2.04 3.96 -3.92
C PHE A 77 2.96 4.20 -5.13
N ARG A 78 2.51 5.03 -6.08
CA ARG A 78 3.32 5.46 -7.22
C ARG A 78 4.56 6.23 -6.82
N GLN A 79 4.54 6.99 -5.73
CA GLN A 79 5.73 7.67 -5.21
C GLN A 79 6.69 6.69 -4.53
N VAL A 80 6.16 5.76 -3.75
CA VAL A 80 6.95 4.84 -2.92
C VAL A 80 7.60 3.73 -3.75
N LYS A 81 6.90 3.15 -4.73
CA LYS A 81 7.41 1.97 -5.46
C LYS A 81 8.37 2.32 -6.59
N GLY A 82 9.52 1.65 -6.64
CA GLY A 82 10.51 1.74 -7.72
C GLY A 82 10.34 0.67 -8.79
N VAL A 83 9.11 0.23 -9.07
CA VAL A 83 8.82 -0.80 -10.10
C VAL A 83 8.49 -0.17 -11.46
N ALA A 84 8.63 -0.94 -12.54
CA ALA A 84 8.38 -0.47 -13.91
C ALA A 84 6.92 -0.05 -14.15
N ASP A 85 5.96 -0.81 -13.62
CA ASP A 85 4.53 -0.54 -13.74
C ASP A 85 3.87 -0.54 -12.35
N PRO A 86 3.94 0.60 -11.62
CA PRO A 86 3.34 0.71 -10.31
C PRO A 86 1.81 0.68 -10.35
N ASP A 87 1.19 1.02 -11.48
CA ASP A 87 -0.27 1.07 -11.59
C ASP A 87 -0.87 -0.32 -11.67
N ARG A 88 -0.33 -1.18 -12.54
CA ARG A 88 -0.76 -2.58 -12.61
C ARG A 88 -0.50 -3.33 -11.30
N PHE A 89 0.56 -2.97 -10.58
CA PHE A 89 0.79 -3.53 -9.25
C PHE A 89 -0.27 -3.04 -8.26
N TYR A 90 -0.55 -1.74 -8.23
CA TYR A 90 -1.58 -1.19 -7.39
C TYR A 90 -2.96 -1.82 -7.66
N ASP A 91 -3.35 -2.00 -8.92
CA ASP A 91 -4.63 -2.63 -9.29
C ASP A 91 -4.78 -4.03 -8.69
N ARG A 92 -3.70 -4.81 -8.70
CA ARG A 92 -3.69 -6.14 -8.07
C ARG A 92 -3.84 -6.04 -6.55
N MET A 93 -3.18 -5.09 -5.90
CA MET A 93 -3.31 -4.91 -4.45
C MET A 93 -4.72 -4.45 -4.06
N LEU A 94 -5.30 -3.54 -4.84
CA LEU A 94 -6.65 -3.06 -4.64
C LEU A 94 -7.66 -4.20 -4.81
N ALA A 95 -7.53 -5.02 -5.86
CA ALA A 95 -8.38 -6.20 -6.03
C ALA A 95 -8.29 -7.18 -4.86
N LEU A 96 -7.08 -7.37 -4.30
CA LEU A 96 -6.90 -8.19 -3.09
C LEU A 96 -7.56 -7.55 -1.86
N PHE A 97 -7.43 -6.24 -1.69
CA PHE A 97 -8.10 -5.51 -0.61
C PHE A 97 -9.62 -5.70 -0.66
N HIS A 98 -10.25 -5.51 -1.83
CA HIS A 98 -11.69 -5.71 -2.01
C HIS A 98 -12.10 -7.16 -1.66
N ARG A 99 -11.39 -8.15 -2.22
CA ARG A 99 -11.63 -9.55 -1.93
C ARG A 99 -11.53 -9.86 -0.43
N ASP A 100 -10.52 -9.30 0.24
CA ASP A 100 -10.30 -9.54 1.66
C ASP A 100 -11.39 -8.88 2.51
N VAL A 101 -11.90 -7.70 2.13
CA VAL A 101 -13.08 -7.10 2.81
C VAL A 101 -14.30 -8.01 2.72
N HIS A 102 -14.61 -8.52 1.52
CA HIS A 102 -15.71 -9.47 1.34
C HIS A 102 -15.53 -10.75 2.14
N ALA A 103 -14.32 -11.33 2.14
CA ALA A 103 -14.04 -12.53 2.91
C ALA A 103 -14.18 -12.30 4.43
N LEU A 104 -13.75 -11.14 4.93
CA LEU A 104 -13.92 -10.79 6.35
C LEU A 104 -15.39 -10.52 6.70
N HIS A 105 -16.19 -9.99 5.76
CA HIS A 105 -17.64 -9.88 5.94
C HIS A 105 -18.30 -11.26 6.04
N GLU A 106 -17.94 -12.19 5.14
CA GLU A 106 -18.40 -13.58 5.20
C GLU A 106 -18.02 -14.26 6.54
N GLU A 107 -16.83 -13.95 7.09
CA GLU A 107 -16.41 -14.42 8.42
C GLU A 107 -17.28 -13.87 9.58
N LEU A 108 -17.86 -12.67 9.43
CA LEU A 108 -18.83 -12.13 10.40
C LEU A 108 -20.18 -12.86 10.32
N GLY A 109 -20.62 -13.22 9.11
CA GLY A 109 -21.92 -13.87 8.89
C GLY A 109 -23.07 -13.07 9.53
N ASP A 110 -23.98 -13.78 10.21
CA ASP A 110 -25.15 -13.18 10.88
C ASP A 110 -24.77 -12.22 12.03
N ASP A 111 -23.52 -12.21 12.48
CA ASP A 111 -23.05 -11.30 13.52
C ASP A 111 -22.71 -9.90 13.00
N ALA A 112 -22.64 -9.69 11.67
CA ALA A 112 -22.16 -8.44 11.08
C ALA A 112 -22.87 -7.20 11.64
N GLU A 113 -24.21 -7.20 11.72
CA GLU A 113 -25.00 -6.07 12.22
C GLU A 113 -24.83 -5.79 13.71
N ARG A 114 -24.33 -6.77 14.48
CA ARG A 114 -24.11 -6.67 15.93
C ARG A 114 -22.65 -6.40 16.28
N ALA A 115 -21.76 -6.52 15.29
CA ALA A 115 -20.33 -6.37 15.50
C ALA A 115 -19.98 -4.88 15.70
N THR A 116 -19.21 -4.56 16.74
CA THR A 116 -18.80 -3.18 17.04
C THR A 116 -17.29 -3.08 17.13
N PHE A 117 -16.71 -2.08 16.46
CA PHE A 117 -15.28 -1.79 16.54
C PHE A 117 -14.84 -1.48 17.98
N LEU A 118 -13.71 -2.04 18.40
CA LEU A 118 -13.08 -1.71 19.68
C LEU A 118 -11.81 -0.90 19.50
N ARG A 119 -10.82 -1.47 18.80
CA ARG A 119 -9.49 -0.87 18.65
C ARG A 119 -8.67 -1.56 17.57
N LEU A 120 -7.67 -0.84 17.05
CA LEU A 120 -6.54 -1.43 16.34
C LEU A 120 -5.32 -1.48 17.25
N GLU A 121 -4.69 -2.65 17.40
CA GLU A 121 -3.40 -2.80 18.06
C GLU A 121 -2.27 -3.04 17.05
N LEU A 122 -1.25 -2.17 17.09
CA LEU A 122 -0.04 -2.36 16.32
C LEU A 122 0.85 -3.40 16.99
N SER A 123 1.33 -4.36 16.22
CA SER A 123 2.14 -5.45 16.75
C SER A 123 3.55 -5.01 17.17
N ARG A 124 4.37 -5.96 17.63
CA ARG A 124 5.82 -5.70 17.83
C ARG A 124 6.63 -5.86 16.53
N ARG A 125 6.07 -6.49 15.48
CA ARG A 125 6.73 -6.74 14.20
C ARG A 125 6.71 -5.48 13.34
N ARG A 126 7.76 -4.69 13.49
CA ARG A 126 7.95 -3.38 12.84
C ARG A 126 9.34 -3.27 12.23
N GLY A 127 9.52 -2.37 11.27
CA GLY A 127 10.84 -2.03 10.73
C GLY A 127 10.82 -0.76 9.90
N TRP A 128 11.95 -0.06 9.89
CA TRP A 128 12.20 1.00 8.92
C TRP A 128 12.62 0.35 7.60
N VAL A 129 11.86 0.60 6.54
CA VAL A 129 12.15 0.11 5.20
C VAL A 129 12.98 1.18 4.50
N VAL A 130 14.22 0.84 4.17
CA VAL A 130 15.15 1.74 3.48
C VAL A 130 14.91 1.72 1.97
N PRO A 131 15.38 2.74 1.22
CA PRO A 131 15.29 2.71 -0.24
C PRO A 131 15.92 1.44 -0.83
N ARG A 132 15.36 0.96 -1.95
CA ARG A 132 15.68 -0.28 -2.68
C ARG A 132 15.24 -1.58 -2.00
N GLN A 133 14.97 -1.58 -0.70
CA GLN A 133 14.32 -2.71 -0.05
C GLN A 133 12.88 -2.84 -0.57
N GLU A 134 12.39 -4.07 -0.77
CA GLU A 134 11.03 -4.35 -1.30
C GLU A 134 10.69 -3.62 -2.62
N SER A 135 11.72 -3.35 -3.44
CA SER A 135 11.61 -2.56 -4.68
C SER A 135 11.04 -1.16 -4.46
N ASN A 136 11.33 -0.51 -3.33
CA ASN A 136 10.90 0.85 -3.02
C ASN A 136 11.94 1.89 -3.44
N ARG A 137 11.48 3.09 -3.80
CA ARG A 137 12.33 4.27 -4.05
C ARG A 137 12.33 5.26 -2.88
N LEU A 138 11.29 5.25 -2.04
CA LEU A 138 11.19 6.06 -0.82
C LEU A 138 11.14 5.16 0.42
N PRO A 139 11.70 5.61 1.55
CA PRO A 139 11.61 4.87 2.80
C PRO A 139 10.27 5.07 3.52
N TYR A 140 9.95 4.19 4.45
CA TYR A 140 8.78 4.28 5.34
C TYR A 140 8.92 3.34 6.54
N TRP A 141 8.12 3.57 7.59
CA TRP A 141 7.89 2.57 8.63
C TRP A 141 6.90 1.51 8.13
N ALA A 142 7.22 0.24 8.34
CA ALA A 142 6.34 -0.89 8.11
C ALA A 142 5.94 -1.52 9.44
N GLN A 143 4.67 -1.92 9.54
CA GLN A 143 4.10 -2.57 10.70
C GLN A 143 3.28 -3.78 10.23
N ARG A 144 3.60 -4.98 10.72
CA ARG A 144 3.07 -6.25 10.20
C ARG A 144 2.34 -7.05 11.27
N HIS A 145 1.35 -7.85 10.89
CA HIS A 145 0.57 -8.71 11.79
C HIS A 145 -0.12 -7.94 12.93
N ASN A 146 -0.83 -6.88 12.57
CA ASN A 146 -1.61 -6.05 13.51
C ASN A 146 -2.97 -6.68 13.74
N TRP A 147 -3.68 -6.23 14.77
CA TRP A 147 -4.97 -6.81 15.14
C TRP A 147 -6.03 -5.74 15.27
N LEU A 148 -7.09 -5.86 14.48
CA LEU A 148 -8.30 -5.08 14.62
C LEU A 148 -9.27 -5.87 15.50
N TYR A 149 -9.55 -5.36 16.69
CA TYR A 149 -10.47 -5.97 17.64
C TYR A 149 -11.86 -5.39 17.50
N TYR A 150 -12.85 -6.26 17.65
CA TYR A 150 -14.26 -5.93 17.65
C TYR A 150 -14.98 -6.80 18.68
N GLN A 151 -16.20 -6.42 19.03
CA GLN A 151 -17.05 -7.20 19.94
C GLN A 151 -18.31 -7.66 19.23
N VAL A 152 -18.80 -8.84 19.60
CA VAL A 152 -20.15 -9.33 19.29
C VAL A 152 -20.79 -9.76 20.61
N GLY A 153 -21.78 -9.01 21.08
CA GLY A 153 -22.27 -9.18 22.45
C GLY A 153 -21.16 -8.91 23.46
N GLU A 154 -20.81 -9.91 24.28
CA GLU A 154 -19.74 -9.83 25.29
C GLU A 154 -18.41 -10.45 24.80
N GLU A 155 -18.38 -11.02 23.60
CA GLU A 155 -17.22 -11.71 23.07
C GLU A 155 -16.32 -10.73 22.28
N GLU A 156 -15.08 -10.55 22.73
CA GLU A 156 -14.04 -9.87 21.96
C GLU A 156 -13.45 -10.83 20.91
N ARG A 157 -13.54 -10.42 19.63
CA ARG A 157 -12.98 -11.10 18.47
C ARG A 157 -12.00 -10.17 17.75
N ARG A 158 -11.27 -10.70 16.76
CA ARG A 158 -10.30 -9.90 16.00
C ARG A 158 -10.04 -10.40 14.59
N PHE A 159 -9.66 -9.48 13.72
CA PHE A 159 -9.10 -9.73 12.39
C PHE A 159 -7.63 -9.33 12.34
N GLU A 160 -6.86 -10.03 11.51
CA GLU A 160 -5.50 -9.59 11.21
C GLU A 160 -5.51 -8.43 10.20
N VAL A 161 -4.75 -7.38 10.48
CA VAL A 161 -4.36 -6.37 9.49
C VAL A 161 -2.90 -6.63 9.12
N ARG A 162 -2.69 -7.37 8.03
CA ARG A 162 -1.41 -8.01 7.70
C ARG A 162 -0.25 -7.04 7.57
N THR A 163 -0.40 -5.94 6.83
CA THR A 163 0.67 -4.95 6.64
C THR A 163 0.14 -3.54 6.51
N MET A 164 0.76 -2.64 7.28
CA MET A 164 0.55 -1.21 7.24
C MET A 164 1.88 -0.50 6.99
N ASN A 165 1.86 0.52 6.14
CA ASN A 165 3.02 1.32 5.79
C ASN A 165 2.74 2.79 6.10
N SER A 166 3.76 3.49 6.59
CA SER A 166 3.60 4.90 6.95
C SER A 166 3.77 5.84 5.76
N TRP A 167 2.95 6.87 5.69
CA TRP A 167 3.14 8.02 4.82
C TRP A 167 2.81 9.29 5.59
N ASP A 168 3.68 10.29 5.53
CA ASP A 168 3.48 11.61 6.17
C ASP A 168 3.05 11.54 7.64
N GLY A 169 3.72 10.69 8.42
CA GLY A 169 3.40 10.54 9.85
C GLY A 169 2.11 9.78 10.16
N GLN A 170 1.44 9.16 9.17
CA GLN A 170 0.22 8.37 9.36
C GLN A 170 0.37 6.93 8.84
N TRP A 171 -0.49 6.03 9.32
CA TRP A 171 -0.51 4.62 8.90
C TRP A 171 -1.57 4.35 7.85
N PHE A 172 -1.21 3.54 6.84
CA PHE A 172 -2.14 3.09 5.80
C PHE A 172 -2.02 1.57 5.59
N VAL A 173 -3.14 0.90 5.39
CA VAL A 173 -3.18 -0.52 5.03
C VAL A 173 -2.64 -0.71 3.63
N THR A 174 -1.86 -1.78 3.44
CA THR A 174 -1.46 -2.25 2.10
C THR A 174 -1.87 -3.69 1.84
N HIS A 175 -2.00 -4.50 2.90
CA HIS A 175 -2.48 -5.88 2.84
C HIS A 175 -3.33 -6.21 4.06
N LEU A 176 -4.49 -6.83 3.86
CA LEU A 176 -5.32 -7.40 4.92
C LEU A 176 -4.98 -8.88 5.17
N SER A 177 -4.72 -9.65 4.11
CA SER A 177 -4.25 -11.04 4.20
C SER A 177 -2.88 -11.25 3.55
N GLU A 178 -2.36 -12.48 3.62
CA GLU A 178 -1.19 -12.87 2.86
C GLU A 178 -1.44 -12.84 1.34
N PHE A 179 -0.39 -12.56 0.57
CA PHE A 179 -0.38 -12.80 -0.87
C PHE A 179 -0.53 -14.30 -1.13
N ARG A 180 -1.76 -14.75 -1.33
CA ARG A 180 -2.05 -16.09 -1.84
C ARG A 180 -2.07 -16.02 -3.36
N HIS A 181 -1.08 -16.65 -4.00
CA HIS A 181 -1.16 -17.00 -5.42
C HIS A 181 -2.23 -18.09 -5.53
N ARG A 182 -3.42 -17.74 -6.01
CA ARG A 182 -4.35 -18.74 -6.54
C ARG A 182 -4.02 -18.94 -8.02
#